data_AF-A0A4V3RJ97-F1
#
_entry.id   AF-A0A4V3RJ97-F1
#
_cell.length_a   1.000
_cell.length_b   1.000
_cell.length_c   1.000
_cell.angle_alpha   90.00
_cell.angle_beta   90.00
_cell.angle_gamma   90.00
#
_symmetry.space_group_name_H-M   'P 1'
#
loop_
_entity.id
_entity.type
_entity.pdbx_description
1 polymer ?
#
loop_
_entity_poly.entity_id
_entity_poly.type
_entity_poly.pdbx_seq_one_letter_code
_entity_poly.pdbx_strand_id
1 'polypeptide(L)'
;MTSGRSRAAASFAALLAVLALTGCSQIAALAPVGGNGLAEVRFAAIDVLQQKNVALLTAPVCAQADTGPLVTCVGTSADGREITVTSSVASGAQLVVAVGGETIYSGALTEVLDEAARG
;
A
#
# COMPACT_ATOMS: atom_id res chain seq x y z
N MET A 1 -42.88 40.01 28.05
CA MET A 1 -42.51 39.46 26.72
C MET A 1 -41.48 40.42 26.15
N THR A 2 -40.17 40.16 26.12
CA THR A 2 -39.46 39.46 25.03
C THR A 2 -37.99 39.20 25.46
N SER A 3 -37.70 38.05 26.10
CA SER A 3 -36.34 37.70 26.58
C SER A 3 -35.82 36.35 26.05
N GLY A 4 -36.21 35.95 24.83
CA GLY A 4 -35.95 34.58 24.33
C GLY A 4 -35.09 34.45 23.07
N ARG A 5 -34.93 35.50 22.25
CA ARG A 5 -34.46 35.32 20.86
C ARG A 5 -32.94 35.38 20.68
N SER A 6 -32.19 36.04 21.57
CA SER A 6 -30.75 36.30 21.33
C SER A 6 -29.80 35.20 21.82
N ARG A 7 -30.23 34.33 22.75
CA ARG A 7 -29.37 33.25 23.30
C ARG A 7 -29.35 32.00 22.42
N ALA A 8 -30.42 31.73 21.66
CA ALA A 8 -30.50 30.54 20.80
C ALA A 8 -29.62 30.67 19.54
N ALA A 9 -29.48 31.89 18.99
CA ALA A 9 -28.70 32.13 17.78
C ALA A 9 -27.19 31.98 18.01
N ALA A 10 -26.69 32.42 19.17
CA ALA A 10 -25.27 32.32 19.52
C ALA A 10 -24.82 30.85 19.68
N SER A 11 -25.67 30.00 20.26
CA SER A 11 -25.34 28.58 20.49
C SER A 11 -25.35 27.75 19.21
N PHE A 12 -26.20 28.09 18.24
CA PHE A 12 -26.27 27.38 16.95
C PHE A 12 -25.06 27.70 16.05
N ALA A 13 -24.61 28.96 16.07
CA ALA A 13 -23.40 29.38 15.35
C ALA A 13 -22.13 28.73 15.92
N ALA A 14 -22.04 28.58 17.24
CA ALA A 14 -20.91 27.91 17.89
C ALA A 14 -20.86 26.40 17.56
N LEU A 15 -22.01 25.72 17.48
CA LEU A 15 -22.07 24.31 17.12
C LEU A 15 -21.66 24.07 15.67
N LEU A 16 -22.13 24.91 14.74
CA LEU A 16 -21.75 24.85 13.32
C LEU A 16 -20.26 25.13 13.10
N ALA A 17 -19.66 26.02 13.90
CA ALA A 17 -18.22 26.29 13.83
C ALA A 17 -17.36 25.09 14.27
N VAL A 18 -17.80 24.32 15.27
CA VAL A 18 -17.08 23.11 15.73
C VAL A 18 -17.19 21.97 14.70
N LEU A 19 -18.36 21.80 14.06
CA LEU A 19 -18.56 20.82 12.98
C LEU A 19 -17.76 21.14 11.71
N ALA A 20 -17.44 22.42 11.47
CA ALA A 20 -16.61 22.84 10.33
C ALA A 20 -15.11 22.56 10.53
N LEU A 21 -14.64 22.38 11.77
CA LEU A 21 -13.22 22.15 12.08
C LEU A 21 -12.81 20.66 12.14
N THR A 22 -13.76 19.73 12.22
CA THR A 22 -13.45 18.28 12.35
C THR A 22 -13.50 17.51 11.02
N GLY A 23 -13.84 18.17 9.90
CA GLY A 23 -14.20 17.48 8.65
C GLY A 23 -13.07 17.21 7.64
N CYS A 24 -11.91 17.86 7.73
CA CYS A 24 -10.97 17.88 6.59
C CYS A 24 -9.54 17.42 6.88
N SER A 25 -9.15 17.16 8.13
CA SER A 25 -7.73 16.94 8.48
C SER A 25 -7.29 15.47 8.56
N GLN A 26 -8.15 14.49 8.27
CA GLN A 26 -7.76 13.07 8.35
C GLN A 26 -7.54 12.37 6.99
N ILE A 27 -7.94 12.97 5.87
CA ILE A 27 -7.84 12.31 4.56
C ILE A 27 -6.47 12.56 3.89
N ALA A 28 -5.81 13.66 4.22
CA ALA A 28 -4.51 14.01 3.62
C ALA A 28 -3.29 13.33 4.30
N ALA A 29 -3.49 12.59 5.39
CA ALA A 29 -2.41 11.95 6.14
C ALA A 29 -2.16 10.48 5.75
N LEU A 30 -3.04 9.89 4.94
CA LEU A 30 -2.80 8.63 4.26
C LEU A 30 -1.99 8.93 3.00
N ALA A 31 -0.71 9.29 3.16
CA ALA A 31 0.22 9.15 2.05
C ALA A 31 0.16 7.68 1.57
N PRO A 32 0.17 7.40 0.26
CA PRO A 32 0.20 6.02 -0.21
C PRO A 32 1.36 5.31 0.48
N VAL A 33 1.11 4.17 1.11
CA VAL A 33 2.17 3.35 1.74
C VAL A 33 3.20 2.85 0.70
N GLY A 34 3.01 3.15 -0.59
CA GLY A 34 3.92 2.97 -1.72
C GLY A 34 4.75 4.20 -2.12
N GLY A 35 5.18 5.06 -1.21
CA GLY A 35 5.92 6.29 -1.58
C GLY A 35 7.28 6.09 -2.30
N ASN A 36 7.77 4.85 -2.44
CA ASN A 36 8.94 4.54 -3.28
C ASN A 36 8.71 3.22 -4.04
N GLY A 37 9.10 3.17 -5.31
CA GLY A 37 8.82 2.02 -6.19
C GLY A 37 9.47 0.70 -5.73
N LEU A 38 10.56 0.74 -4.96
CA LEU A 38 11.14 -0.45 -4.34
C LEU A 38 10.23 -1.05 -3.26
N ALA A 39 9.64 -0.18 -2.44
CA ALA A 39 8.70 -0.57 -1.40
C ALA A 39 7.40 -1.09 -2.02
N GLU A 40 6.90 -0.46 -3.09
CA GLU A 40 5.74 -0.95 -3.84
C GLU A 40 5.95 -2.38 -4.35
N VAL A 41 7.06 -2.65 -5.05
CA VAL A 41 7.38 -4.00 -5.54
C VAL A 41 7.51 -4.99 -4.38
N ARG A 42 8.12 -4.58 -3.26
CA ARG A 42 8.26 -5.42 -2.07
C ARG A 42 6.91 -5.76 -1.45
N PHE A 43 6.02 -4.79 -1.28
CA PHE A 43 4.71 -5.01 -0.69
C PHE A 43 3.87 -5.91 -1.58
N ALA A 44 3.79 -5.61 -2.87
CA ALA A 44 3.06 -6.46 -3.81
C ALA A 44 3.59 -7.90 -3.84
N ALA A 45 4.91 -8.09 -3.77
CA ALA A 45 5.49 -9.42 -3.67
C ALA A 45 5.06 -10.15 -2.38
N ILE A 46 5.10 -9.46 -1.23
CA ILE A 46 4.67 -10.03 0.06
C ILE A 46 3.19 -10.38 0.02
N ASP A 47 2.34 -9.52 -0.56
CA ASP A 47 0.90 -9.77 -0.68
C ASP A 47 0.62 -11.00 -1.54
N VAL A 48 1.28 -11.13 -2.69
CA VAL A 48 1.19 -12.33 -3.53
C VAL A 48 1.63 -13.58 -2.76
N LEU A 49 2.76 -13.53 -2.04
CA LEU A 49 3.26 -14.66 -1.28
C LEU A 49 2.27 -15.07 -0.18
N GLN A 50 1.67 -14.11 0.51
CA GLN A 50 0.64 -14.35 1.52
C GLN A 50 -0.64 -14.95 0.91
N GLN A 51 -1.13 -14.40 -0.20
CA GLN A 51 -2.30 -14.93 -0.92
C GLN A 51 -2.07 -16.37 -1.40
N LYS A 52 -0.83 -16.73 -1.75
CA LYS A 52 -0.43 -18.09 -2.13
C LYS A 52 -0.05 -18.98 -0.94
N ASN A 53 -0.21 -18.52 0.29
CA ASN A 53 0.12 -19.23 1.52
C ASN A 53 1.59 -19.67 1.62
N VAL A 54 2.50 -18.87 1.06
CA VAL A 54 3.95 -19.11 1.16
C VAL A 54 4.46 -18.52 2.48
N ALA A 55 4.76 -19.39 3.45
CA ALA A 55 5.41 -18.99 4.69
C ALA A 55 6.84 -18.51 4.42
N LEU A 56 7.25 -17.40 5.04
CA LEU A 56 8.55 -16.77 4.82
C LEU A 56 9.52 -17.10 5.95
N LEU A 57 10.73 -17.54 5.61
CA LEU A 57 11.87 -17.56 6.54
C LEU A 57 12.54 -16.19 6.56
N THR A 58 12.76 -15.61 5.39
CA THR A 58 13.28 -14.26 5.19
C THR A 58 12.39 -13.51 4.22
N ALA A 59 11.94 -12.31 4.62
CA ALA A 59 11.13 -11.48 3.75
C ALA A 59 11.95 -11.02 2.53
N PRO A 60 11.34 -10.88 1.33
CA PRO A 60 12.04 -10.39 0.16
C PRO A 60 12.68 -9.02 0.40
N VAL A 61 13.96 -8.91 0.05
CA VAL A 61 14.72 -7.64 0.01
C VAL A 61 14.88 -7.24 -1.43
N CYS A 62 14.45 -6.02 -1.77
CA CYS A 62 14.48 -5.51 -3.13
C CYS A 62 15.66 -4.57 -3.38
N ALA A 63 16.24 -4.65 -4.57
CA ALA A 63 17.22 -3.72 -5.09
C ALA A 63 16.81 -3.29 -6.51
N GLN A 64 17.08 -2.03 -6.84
CA GLN A 64 16.94 -1.53 -8.21
C GLN A 64 18.29 -1.68 -8.90
N ALA A 65 18.28 -2.06 -10.18
CA ALA A 65 19.50 -2.09 -10.99
C ALA A 65 20.14 -0.69 -11.07
N ASP A 66 21.47 -0.64 -11.17
CA ASP A 66 22.23 0.62 -11.30
C ASP A 66 21.81 1.43 -12.53
N THR A 67 21.35 0.73 -13.58
CA THR A 67 20.86 1.32 -14.82
C THR A 67 19.46 0.80 -15.15
N GLY A 68 18.52 1.72 -15.34
CA GLY A 68 17.15 1.41 -15.75
C GLY A 68 16.18 1.20 -14.58
N PRO A 69 14.93 0.82 -14.88
CA PRO A 69 13.87 0.76 -13.88
C PRO A 69 13.70 -0.62 -13.23
N LEU A 70 14.51 -1.62 -13.62
CA LEU A 70 14.39 -3.00 -13.15
C LEU A 70 14.59 -3.10 -11.64
N VAL A 71 13.65 -3.78 -10.99
CA VAL A 71 13.71 -4.14 -9.57
C VAL A 71 13.76 -5.65 -9.45
N THR A 72 14.68 -6.15 -8.63
CA THR A 72 14.76 -7.56 -8.23
C THR A 72 14.61 -7.67 -6.73
N CYS A 73 13.85 -8.67 -6.27
CA CYS A 73 13.80 -9.00 -4.85
C CYS A 73 14.13 -10.46 -4.61
N VAL A 74 14.83 -10.73 -3.51
CA VAL A 74 15.25 -12.08 -3.11
C VAL A 74 14.92 -12.32 -1.65
N GLY A 75 14.45 -13.53 -1.36
CA GLY A 75 14.13 -14.00 -0.02
C GLY A 75 14.13 -15.52 0.05
N THR A 76 13.59 -16.07 1.13
CA THR A 76 13.56 -17.53 1.36
C THR A 76 12.28 -17.90 2.08
N SER A 77 11.61 -18.95 1.61
CA SER A 77 10.43 -19.51 2.28
C SER A 77 10.81 -20.37 3.49
N ALA A 78 9.84 -20.63 4.37
CA ALA A 78 10.03 -21.42 5.59
C ALA A 78 10.48 -22.87 5.32
N ASP A 79 10.20 -23.40 4.13
CA ASP A 79 10.65 -24.72 3.65
C ASP A 79 12.02 -24.66 2.94
N GLY A 80 12.70 -23.50 2.96
CA GLY A 80 14.06 -23.34 2.46
C GLY A 80 14.17 -23.09 0.95
N ARG A 81 13.06 -22.87 0.24
CA ARG A 81 13.10 -22.54 -1.20
C ARG A 81 13.42 -21.06 -1.40
N GLU A 82 14.18 -20.77 -2.45
CA GLU A 82 14.47 -19.40 -2.85
C GLU A 82 13.21 -18.71 -3.36
N ILE A 83 13.01 -17.45 -2.97
CA ILE A 83 11.97 -16.59 -3.50
C ILE A 83 12.64 -15.56 -4.39
N THR A 84 12.22 -15.48 -5.65
CA THR A 84 12.69 -14.47 -6.61
C THR A 84 11.52 -13.67 -7.14
N VAL A 85 11.73 -12.35 -7.18
CA VAL A 85 10.74 -11.39 -7.68
C VAL A 85 11.42 -10.50 -8.70
N THR A 86 10.75 -10.27 -9.83
CA THR A 86 11.18 -9.28 -10.82
C THR A 86 10.03 -8.34 -11.15
N SER A 87 10.36 -7.05 -11.22
CA SER A 87 9.43 -5.99 -11.62
C SER A 87 10.18 -4.74 -12.07
N SER A 88 9.50 -3.60 -12.09
CA SER A 88 10.03 -2.32 -12.53
C SER A 88 9.38 -1.19 -11.74
N VAL A 89 10.09 -0.07 -11.58
CA VAL A 89 9.51 1.19 -11.06
C VAL A 89 8.81 2.02 -12.14
N ALA A 90 8.73 1.51 -13.37
CA ALA A 90 8.02 2.16 -14.47
C ALA A 90 6.49 2.03 -14.32
N SER A 91 5.76 2.99 -14.87
CA SER A 91 4.30 2.91 -15.02
C SER A 91 3.90 1.65 -15.81
N GLY A 92 2.88 0.93 -15.32
CA GLY A 92 2.42 -0.31 -15.96
C GLY A 92 3.39 -1.48 -15.81
N ALA A 93 4.21 -1.49 -14.75
CA ALA A 93 5.12 -2.59 -14.48
C ALA A 93 4.37 -3.92 -14.28
N GLN A 94 4.98 -5.00 -14.79
CA GLN A 94 4.59 -6.36 -14.46
C GLN A 94 5.32 -6.82 -13.21
N LEU A 95 4.65 -7.60 -12.38
CA LEU A 95 5.22 -8.29 -11.23
C LEU A 95 5.26 -9.79 -11.55
N VAL A 96 6.43 -10.40 -11.43
CA VAL A 96 6.63 -11.84 -11.52
C VAL A 96 7.19 -12.33 -10.19
N VAL A 97 6.55 -13.35 -9.60
CA VAL A 97 6.98 -13.97 -8.34
C VAL A 97 7.19 -15.46 -8.57
N ALA A 98 8.36 -15.95 -8.21
CA ALA A 98 8.73 -17.36 -8.28
C ALA A 98 9.24 -17.89 -6.94
N VAL A 99 8.97 -19.16 -6.66
CA VAL A 99 9.42 -19.87 -5.45
C VAL A 99 10.03 -21.20 -5.86
N GLY A 100 11.30 -21.44 -5.50
CA GLY A 100 12.04 -22.63 -5.91
C GLY A 100 12.19 -22.74 -7.44
N GLY A 101 12.19 -21.61 -8.15
CA GLY A 101 12.25 -21.54 -9.62
C GLY A 101 10.91 -21.70 -10.35
N GLU A 102 9.81 -21.96 -9.64
CA GLU A 102 8.47 -22.04 -10.23
C GLU A 102 7.75 -20.69 -10.10
N THR A 103 7.27 -20.14 -11.22
CA THR A 103 6.46 -18.91 -11.23
C THR A 103 5.08 -19.19 -10.64
N ILE A 104 4.79 -18.59 -9.48
CA ILE A 104 3.50 -18.71 -8.80
C ILE A 104 2.56 -17.53 -9.09
N TYR A 105 3.10 -16.45 -9.66
CA TYR A 105 2.34 -15.27 -10.08
C TYR A 105 3.06 -14.53 -11.20
N SER A 106 2.27 -14.03 -12.15
CA SER A 106 2.71 -13.12 -13.21
C SER A 106 1.52 -12.25 -13.62
N GLY A 107 1.59 -10.95 -13.33
CA GLY A 107 0.48 -10.02 -13.58
C GLY A 107 0.91 -8.56 -13.42
N ALA A 108 -0.04 -7.63 -13.48
CA ALA A 108 0.27 -6.21 -13.34
C ALA A 108 0.54 -5.87 -11.88
N LEU A 109 1.61 -5.09 -11.61
CA LEU A 109 1.96 -4.65 -10.26
C LEU A 109 0.81 -3.87 -9.60
N THR A 110 0.18 -2.98 -10.37
CA THR A 110 -0.91 -2.13 -9.89
C THR A 110 -2.15 -2.92 -9.48
N GLU A 111 -2.45 -4.04 -10.14
CA GLU A 111 -3.59 -4.87 -9.76
C GLU A 111 -3.41 -5.46 -8.36
N VAL A 112 -2.20 -5.90 -8.01
CA VAL A 112 -1.89 -6.42 -6.68
C VAL A 112 -1.99 -5.31 -5.64
N LEU A 113 -1.39 -4.15 -5.90
CA LEU A 113 -1.38 -3.01 -4.99
C LEU A 113 -2.80 -2.48 -4.74
N ASP A 114 -3.59 -2.36 -5.81
CA ASP A 114 -4.97 -1.91 -5.70
C ASP A 114 -5.84 -2.90 -4.92
N GLU A 115 -5.60 -4.21 -5.09
CA GLU A 115 -6.31 -5.23 -4.31
C GLU A 115 -5.97 -5.15 -2.83
N ALA A 116 -4.68 -5.01 -2.49
CA ALA A 116 -4.25 -4.84 -1.11
C ALA A 116 -4.84 -3.59 -0.44
N ALA A 117 -5.08 -2.53 -1.23
CA ALA A 117 -5.70 -1.29 -0.74
C ALA A 117 -7.21 -1.42 -0.43
N ARG A 118 -7.90 -2.44 -0.95
CA ARG A 118 -9.34 -2.64 -0.73
C ARG A 118 -9.67 -3.32 0.62
N GLY A 119 -8.72 -4.07 1.18
CA GLY A 119 -8.92 -4.89 2.39
C GLY A 119 -9.76 -6.14 2.15
#